data_AF-A0A6M3JZU4-F1
#
_entry.id   AF-A0A6M3JZU4-F1
#
_cell.length_a   1.000
_cell.length_b   1.000
_cell.length_c   1.000
_cell.angle_alpha   90.00
_cell.angle_beta   90.00
_cell.angle_gamma   90.00
#
_symmetry.space_group_name_H-M   'P 1'
#
loop_
_entity.id
_entity.type
_entity.pdbx_description
1 polymer ?
#
loop_
_entity_poly.entity_id
_entity_poly.type
_entity_poly.pdbx_seq_one_letter_code
_entity_poly.pdbx_strand_id
1 'polypeptide(L)' 'MEIQLTQRCAACQGTGIRTYNASPNGPLVTEDPCSECGGDGIAPAMYTIDPTVFESIVADLDYIHGKVTAIWNQVKPGN' A
#
# COMPACT_ATOMS: atom_id res chain seq x y z
N MET A 1 -9.18 8.09 10.44
CA MET A 1 -9.23 8.24 8.97
C MET A 1 -8.94 6.88 8.37
N GLU A 2 -9.73 6.41 7.43
CA GLU A 2 -9.48 5.14 6.75
C GLU A 2 -8.84 5.43 5.39
N ILE A 3 -7.70 4.81 5.11
CA ILE A 3 -7.07 4.86 3.79
C ILE A 3 -7.18 3.46 3.18
N GLN A 4 -7.80 3.38 2.01
CA GLN A 4 -7.85 2.16 1.24
C GLN A 4 -6.56 2.05 0.42
N LEU A 5 -5.69 1.11 0.79
CA LEU A 5 -4.52 0.76 0.00
C LEU A 5 -4.83 -0.54 -0.76
N THR A 6 -4.64 -0.53 -2.07
CA THR A 6 -4.73 -1.75 -2.87
C THR A 6 -3.47 -2.57 -2.65
N GLN A 7 -3.58 -3.69 -1.96
CA GLN A 7 -2.48 -4.63 -1.78
C GLN A 7 -2.65 -5.82 -2.73
N ARG A 8 -1.54 -6.39 -3.19
CA ARG A 8 -1.59 -7.69 -3.88
C ARG A 8 -2.23 -8.72 -2.97
N CYS A 9 -3.20 -9.46 -3.49
CA CYS A 9 -3.80 -10.58 -2.79
C CYS A 9 -2.71 -11.60 -2.44
N ALA A 10 -2.59 -11.93 -1.15
CA ALA A 10 -1.52 -12.80 -0.66
C ALA A 10 -1.64 -14.23 -1.21
N ALA A 11 -2.87 -14.71 -1.43
CA ALA A 11 -3.13 -16.05 -1.97
C ALA A 11 -2.66 -16.23 -3.41
N CYS A 12 -2.92 -15.26 -4.28
CA CYS A 12 -2.52 -15.33 -5.69
C CYS A 12 -1.30 -14.46 -6.04
N GLN A 13 -0.70 -13.76 -5.07
CA GLN A 13 0.45 -12.87 -5.27
C GLN A 13 0.25 -11.80 -6.37
N GLY A 14 -1.00 -11.38 -6.60
CA GLY A 14 -1.33 -10.38 -7.64
C GLY A 14 -1.75 -10.93 -9.00
N THR A 15 -1.73 -12.25 -9.23
CA THR A 15 -2.02 -12.82 -10.57
C THR A 15 -3.51 -13.00 -10.86
N GLY A 16 -4.36 -13.00 -9.83
CA GLY A 16 -5.78 -13.37 -9.95
C GLY A 16 -6.03 -14.89 -9.98
N ILE A 17 -4.98 -15.70 -10.07
CA ILE A 17 -5.05 -17.17 -10.16
C ILE A 17 -4.15 -17.79 -9.10
N ARG A 18 -4.65 -18.76 -8.34
CA ARG A 18 -3.87 -19.42 -7.28
C ARG A 18 -3.64 -20.89 -7.62
N THR A 19 -2.38 -21.33 -7.63
CA THR A 19 -2.02 -22.75 -7.66
C THR A 19 -1.38 -23.15 -6.34
N TYR A 20 -1.91 -24.19 -5.70
CA TYR A 20 -1.46 -24.64 -4.39
C TYR A 20 -1.62 -26.14 -4.22
N ASN A 21 -0.95 -26.69 -3.22
CA ASN A 21 -1.09 -28.10 -2.89
C ASN A 21 -2.14 -28.28 -1.78
N ALA A 22 -3.27 -28.92 -2.10
CA ALA A 22 -4.33 -29.19 -1.13
C ALA A 22 -4.01 -30.40 -0.21
N SER A 23 -3.04 -31.25 -0.58
CA SER A 23 -2.65 -32.44 0.20
C SER A 23 -1.17 -32.78 -0.05
N PRO A 24 -0.37 -33.16 0.96
CA PRO A 24 1.08 -33.33 0.82
C PRO A 24 1.53 -34.19 -0.38
N ASN A 25 0.73 -35.18 -0.79
CA ASN A 25 1.01 -36.07 -1.93
C ASN A 25 -0.07 -35.98 -3.03
N GLY A 26 -0.95 -34.99 -2.98
CA GLY A 26 -1.98 -34.77 -3.98
C GLY A 26 -1.48 -34.01 -5.21
N PRO A 27 -2.29 -33.95 -6.28
CA PRO A 27 -2.01 -33.07 -7.41
C PRO A 27 -2.12 -31.60 -6.98
N LEU A 28 -1.41 -30.72 -7.70
CA LEU A 28 -1.61 -29.28 -7.57
C LEU A 28 -3.03 -28.91 -8.01
N VAL A 29 -3.66 -28.05 -7.22
CA VAL A 29 -4.99 -27.48 -7.50
C VAL A 29 -4.79 -26.06 -8.01
N THR A 30 -5.46 -25.73 -9.11
CA THR A 30 -5.52 -24.36 -9.65
C THR A 30 -6.92 -23.81 -9.44
N GLU A 31 -7.00 -22.68 -8.74
CA GLU A 31 -8.21 -21.86 -8.58
C GLU A 31 -8.17 -20.67 -9.53
N ASP A 32 -9.16 -20.63 -10.42
CA ASP A 32 -9.40 -19.53 -11.37
C ASP A 32 -10.92 -19.26 -11.46
N PRO A 33 -11.42 -18.11 -10.95
CA PRO A 33 -10.65 -17.04 -10.32
C PRO A 33 -10.19 -17.41 -8.89
N CYS A 34 -9.11 -16.78 -8.41
CA CYS A 34 -8.69 -16.88 -7.01
C CYS A 34 -9.82 -16.37 -6.09
N SER A 35 -10.35 -17.27 -5.27
CA SER A 35 -11.54 -17.04 -4.44
C SER A 35 -11.36 -15.90 -3.43
N GLU A 36 -10.15 -15.70 -2.90
CA GLU A 36 -9.84 -14.67 -1.90
C GLU A 36 -9.91 -13.23 -2.44
N CYS A 37 -9.63 -13.03 -3.73
CA CYS A 37 -9.66 -11.69 -4.36
C CYS A 37 -10.64 -11.58 -5.53
N GLY A 38 -11.48 -12.59 -5.74
CA GLY A 38 -12.44 -12.61 -6.86
C GLY A 38 -11.79 -12.59 -8.25
N GLY A 39 -10.48 -12.86 -8.35
CA GLY A 39 -9.74 -12.85 -9.62
C GLY A 39 -9.04 -11.54 -9.97
N ASP A 40 -9.26 -10.46 -9.23
CA ASP A 40 -8.68 -9.15 -9.56
C ASP A 40 -7.19 -9.04 -9.19
N GLY A 41 -6.64 -10.04 -8.49
CA GLY A 41 -5.27 -10.03 -7.99
C GLY A 41 -5.04 -9.04 -6.83
N ILE A 42 -6.02 -8.20 -6.51
CA ILE A 42 -5.95 -7.17 -5.48
C ILE A 42 -6.89 -7.56 -4.34
N ALA A 43 -6.38 -7.55 -3.11
CA ALA A 43 -7.21 -7.65 -1.92
C ALA A 43 -7.48 -6.24 -1.37
N PRO A 44 -8.74 -5.86 -1.08
CA PRO A 44 -9.02 -4.64 -0.37
C PRO A 44 -8.47 -4.76 1.05
N ALA A 45 -7.41 -4.00 1.36
CA ALA A 45 -6.89 -3.88 2.71
C ALA A 45 -7.32 -2.54 3.28
N MET A 46 -8.18 -2.58 4.29
CA MET A 46 -8.54 -1.42 5.10
C MET A 46 -7.50 -1.29 6.21
N TYR A 47 -6.66 -0.26 6.14
CA TYR A 47 -5.75 0.06 7.23
C TYR A 47 -6.34 1.19 8.05
N THR A 48 -6.54 0.92 9.35
CA THR A 48 -6.78 1.99 10.32
C THR A 48 -5.42 2.59 10.67
N ILE A 49 -5.16 3.78 10.16
CA ILE A 49 -4.02 4.57 10.60
C ILE A 49 -4.47 5.32 11.84
N ASP A 50 -3.66 5.26 12.91
CA ASP A 50 -3.86 6.07 14.10
C ASP A 50 -3.87 7.56 13.67
N PRO A 51 -4.95 8.31 13.97
CA PRO A 51 -5.04 9.72 13.61
C PRO A 51 -3.83 10.55 14.06
N THR A 52 -3.25 10.22 15.22
CA THR A 52 -2.10 10.94 15.78
C THR A 52 -0.83 10.72 14.95
N VAL A 53 -0.65 9.53 14.38
CA VAL A 53 0.47 9.22 13.48
C VAL A 53 0.32 9.98 12.17
N PHE A 54 -0.90 10.03 11.63
CA PHE A 54 -1.16 10.81 10.42
C PHE A 54 -0.92 12.31 10.64
N GLU A 55 -1.43 12.87 11.75
CA GLU A 55 -1.18 14.27 12.13
C GLU A 55 0.31 14.56 12.32
N SER A 56 1.08 13.62 12.89
CA SER A 56 2.53 13.75 13.02
C SER A 56 3.23 13.82 11.65
N ILE A 57 2.82 12.98 10.69
CA ILE A 57 3.38 13.01 9.32
C ILE A 57 3.08 14.36 8.65
N VAL A 58 1.85 14.87 8.82
CA VAL A 58 1.48 16.18 8.28
C VAL A 58 2.34 17.29 8.87
N ALA A 59 2.54 17.29 10.20
CA ALA A 59 3.39 18.27 10.88
C ALA A 59 4.86 18.22 10.39
N ASP A 60 5.40 17.02 10.18
CA ASP A 60 6.75 16.83 9.65
C ASP A 60 6.89 17.36 8.21
N LEU A 61 5.88 17.11 7.36
CA LEU A 61 5.86 17.63 5.99
C LEU A 61 5.79 19.16 5.95
N ASP A 62 4.96 19.77 6.80
CA ASP A 62 4.88 21.23 6.91
C ASP A 62 6.20 21.84 7.39
N TYR A 63 6.85 21.19 8.37
CA TYR A 63 8.17 21.60 8.83
C TYR A 63 9.22 21.55 7.72
N ILE A 64 9.27 20.44 6.96
CA ILE A 64 10.20 20.27 5.83
C ILE A 64 9.91 21.33 4.75
N HIS A 65 8.65 21.55 4.37
CA HIS A 65 8.28 22.57 3.40
C HIS A 65 8.72 23.98 3.84
N GLY A 66 8.54 24.32 5.12
CA GLY A 66 9.02 25.58 5.69
C GLY A 66 10.53 25.74 5.56
N LYS A 67 11.31 24.68 5.86
CA LYS A 67 12.77 24.69 5.73
C LYS A 67 13.23 24.83 4.28
N VAL A 68 12.64 24.06 3.37
CA VAL A 68 12.95 24.14 1.93
C VAL A 68 12.65 25.54 1.39
N THR A 69 11.51 26.13 1.78
CA THR A 69 11.14 27.50 1.38
C THR A 69 12.12 28.54 1.91
N ALA A 70 12.55 28.41 3.18
CA ALA A 70 13.54 29.30 3.76
C ALA A 70 14.89 29.23 3.04
N ILE A 71 15.36 28.02 2.75
CA ILE A 71 16.59 27.80 1.96
C ILE A 71 16.43 28.42 0.57
N TRP A 72 15.33 28.10 -0.13
CA TRP A 72 15.06 28.64 -1.46
C TRP A 72 15.15 30.16 -1.49
N ASN A 73 14.57 30.84 -0.50
CA ASN A 73 14.62 32.30 -0.40
C ASN A 73 16.02 32.85 -0.10
N GLN A 74 16.92 32.06 0.48
CA GLN A 74 18.33 32.43 0.71
C GLN A 74 19.21 32.21 -0.53
N VAL A 75 18.93 31.17 -1.33
CA VAL A 75 19.72 30.86 -2.54
C VAL A 75 19.12 31.41 -3.83
N LYS A 76 17.91 31.97 -3.80
CA LYS A 76 17.30 32.56 -5.00
C LYS A 76 18.16 33.75 -5.48
N PRO A 77 18.67 33.73 -6.72
CA PRO A 77 19.44 34.85 -7.25
C PRO A 77 18.56 36.10 -7.32
N GLY A 78 18.95 37.17 -6.61
CA GLY A 78 18.25 38.46 -6.62
C GLY A 78 17.95 39.12 -5.27
N ASN A 79 18.36 38.52 -4.14
CA ASN A 79 18.57 39.21 -2.86
C ASN A 79 20.06 39.38 -2.58
#